data_AF-A0A917QZF7-F1
#
_entry.id   AF-A0A917QZF7-F1
#
_cell.length_a   1.000
_cell.length_b   1.000
_cell.length_c   1.000
_cell.angle_alpha   90.00
_cell.angle_beta   90.00
_cell.angle_gamma   90.00
#
_symmetry.space_group_name_H-M   'P 1'
#
loop_
_entity.id
_entity.type
_entity.pdbx_description
1 polymer ?
#
loop_
_entity_poly.entity_id
_entity_poly.type
_entity_poly.pdbx_seq_one_letter_code
_entity_poly.pdbx_strand_id
1 'polypeptide(L)'
;MLRAFTGLFVSEGTSDLPLADLVESLFIDRGVVVRLSKPDFAPLGGVAKDVRSRLEAGMRLLHAPVDLLVVHRDSDNAGYDTRRTEVEKATRSLGVFSSLVPAIPVRMTEAWLLLDE
;
A
#
# COMPACT_ATOMS: atom_id res chain seq x y z
N MET A 1 16.67 21.98 -4.59
CA MET A 1 15.68 21.42 -3.63
C MET A 1 15.28 20.04 -4.14
N LEU A 2 15.45 18.98 -3.34
CA LEU A 2 14.99 17.65 -3.75
C LEU A 2 13.46 17.68 -3.82
N ARG A 3 12.89 17.26 -4.96
CA ARG A 3 11.44 17.13 -5.11
C ARG A 3 10.96 16.02 -4.17
N ALA A 4 9.97 16.32 -3.33
CA ALA A 4 9.26 15.30 -2.59
C ALA A 4 8.13 14.73 -3.47
N PHE A 5 8.03 13.41 -3.52
CA PHE A 5 6.93 12.70 -4.16
C PHE A 5 5.84 12.42 -3.14
N THR A 6 4.59 12.60 -3.56
CA THR A 6 3.42 12.28 -2.76
C THR A 6 2.96 10.86 -3.09
N GLY A 7 2.52 10.13 -2.08
CA GLY A 7 1.96 8.81 -2.29
C GLY A 7 0.78 8.51 -1.41
N LEU A 8 0.05 7.48 -1.79
CA LEU A 8 -1.03 6.88 -1.01
C LEU A 8 -0.59 5.47 -0.62
N PHE A 9 -0.63 5.18 0.69
CA PHE A 9 -0.47 3.83 1.22
C PHE A 9 -1.85 3.23 1.53
N VAL A 10 -2.12 2.05 0.99
CA VAL A 10 -3.34 1.29 1.23
C VAL A 10 -2.96 -0.08 1.78
N SER A 11 -3.66 -0.51 2.82
CA SER A 11 -3.56 -1.85 3.41
C SER A 11 -4.92 -2.43 3.75
N GLU A 12 -4.97 -3.74 4.01
CA GLU A 12 -6.19 -4.42 4.46
C GLU A 12 -6.54 -4.04 5.92
N GLY A 13 -5.52 -3.94 6.78
CA GLY A 13 -5.66 -3.66 8.20
C GLY A 13 -4.89 -2.42 8.64
N THR A 14 -5.33 -1.82 9.74
CA THR A 14 -4.61 -0.71 10.39
C THR A 14 -3.29 -1.18 11.03
N SER A 15 -3.16 -2.49 11.31
CA SER A 15 -1.91 -3.13 11.76
C SER A 15 -0.75 -2.94 10.80
N ASP A 16 -1.04 -2.76 9.51
CA ASP A 16 -0.04 -2.69 8.46
C ASP A 16 0.43 -1.25 8.19
N LEU A 17 -0.22 -0.25 8.79
CA LEU A 17 0.11 1.15 8.60
C LEU A 17 1.58 1.51 8.92
N PRO A 18 2.24 0.89 9.91
CA PRO A 18 3.68 1.11 10.15
C PRO A 18 4.57 0.73 8.95
N LEU A 19 4.12 -0.15 8.05
CA LEU A 19 4.89 -0.50 6.84
C LEU A 19 5.09 0.70 5.92
N ALA A 20 4.21 1.69 5.93
CA ALA A 20 4.39 2.91 5.13
C ALA A 20 5.69 3.64 5.51
N ASP A 21 6.00 3.71 6.80
CA ASP A 21 7.18 4.43 7.31
C ASP A 21 8.48 3.67 6.96
N LEU A 22 8.42 2.33 6.93
CA LEU A 22 9.50 1.50 6.42
C LEU A 22 9.70 1.70 4.91
N VAL A 23 8.62 1.76 4.13
CA VAL A 23 8.70 2.02 2.69
C VAL A 23 9.29 3.40 2.41
N GLU A 24 8.88 4.44 3.15
CA GLU A 24 9.48 5.78 3.05
C GLU A 24 10.99 5.74 3.34
N SER A 25 11.41 5.00 4.36
CA SER A 25 12.82 4.83 4.70
C SER A 25 13.61 4.18 3.56
N LEU A 26 13.06 3.17 2.89
CA LEU A 26 13.68 2.54 1.72
C LEU A 26 13.89 3.52 0.55
N PHE A 27 12.98 4.49 0.37
CA PHE A 27 13.18 5.55 -0.62
C PHE A 27 14.27 6.54 -0.19
N ILE A 28 14.28 6.91 1.10
CA ILE A 28 15.29 7.82 1.68
C ILE A 28 16.70 7.23 1.52
N ASP A 29 16.88 5.92 1.74
CA ASP A 29 18.14 5.21 1.54
C ASP A 29 18.67 5.28 0.10
N ARG A 30 17.80 5.63 -0.85
CA ARG A 30 18.13 5.85 -2.27
C ARG A 30 18.16 7.33 -2.65
N GLY A 31 18.13 8.23 -1.68
CA GLY A 31 18.14 9.68 -1.90
C GLY A 31 16.83 10.24 -2.45
N VAL A 32 15.73 9.49 -2.38
CA VAL A 32 14.40 9.90 -2.86
C VAL A 32 13.50 10.21 -1.66
N VAL A 33 12.86 11.37 -1.67
CA VAL A 33 11.91 11.74 -0.61
C VAL A 33 10.50 11.39 -1.07
N VAL A 34 9.86 10.45 -0.39
CA VAL A 34 8.44 10.10 -0.55
C VAL A 34 7.70 10.45 0.74
N ARG A 35 6.44 10.89 0.62
CA ARG A 35 5.49 11.07 1.72
C ARG A 35 4.22 10.28 1.42
N LEU A 36 4.00 9.20 2.16
CA LEU A 36 2.87 8.30 2.03
C LEU A 36 1.75 8.73 2.98
N SER A 37 0.61 9.09 2.39
CA SER A 37 -0.61 9.32 3.14
C SER A 37 -1.23 7.98 3.55
N LYS A 38 -1.67 7.90 4.80
CA LYS A 38 -2.34 6.76 5.43
C LYS A 38 -3.77 7.17 5.79
N PRO A 39 -4.71 7.22 4.83
CA PRO A 39 -6.04 7.79 5.07
C PRO A 39 -6.81 6.97 6.12
N ASP A 40 -7.41 7.67 7.06
CA ASP A 40 -8.43 7.09 7.93
C ASP A 40 -9.74 6.98 7.16
N PHE A 41 -10.28 5.76 7.08
CA PHE A 41 -11.52 5.46 6.38
C PHE A 41 -12.76 5.56 7.28
N ALA A 42 -12.61 5.79 8.59
CA ALA A 42 -13.73 5.96 9.51
C ALA A 42 -14.75 7.03 9.07
N PRO A 43 -14.34 8.20 8.50
CA PRO A 43 -15.28 9.21 8.02
C PRO A 43 -16.22 8.74 6.88
N LEU A 44 -15.88 7.64 6.20
CA LEU A 44 -16.68 7.07 5.12
C LEU A 44 -17.70 6.01 5.61
N GLY A 45 -17.80 5.78 6.93
CA GLY A 45 -18.64 4.72 7.49
C GLY A 45 -18.04 3.32 7.34
N GLY A 46 -16.72 3.25 7.10
CA GLY A 46 -16.01 2.03 6.77
C GLY A 46 -15.91 1.80 5.26
N VAL A 47 -14.86 1.08 4.86
CA VAL A 47 -14.58 0.76 3.46
C VAL A 47 -14.29 -0.73 3.38
N ALA A 48 -14.82 -1.39 2.36
CA ALA A 48 -14.53 -2.78 2.09
C ALA A 48 -13.01 -3.02 2.05
N LYS A 49 -12.59 -4.21 2.46
CA LYS A 49 -11.16 -4.55 2.62
C LYS A 49 -10.47 -4.92 1.30
N ASP A 50 -11.21 -4.95 0.20
CA ASP A 50 -10.64 -5.19 -1.12
C ASP A 50 -9.81 -4.00 -1.61
N VAL A 51 -8.83 -4.29 -2.46
CA VAL A 51 -7.86 -3.29 -2.93
C VAL A 51 -8.54 -2.13 -3.66
N ARG A 52 -9.54 -2.41 -4.50
CA ARG A 52 -10.19 -1.40 -5.33
C ARG A 52 -10.93 -0.39 -4.46
N SER A 53 -11.77 -0.87 -3.54
CA SER A 53 -12.54 0.01 -2.65
C SER A 53 -11.64 0.90 -1.80
N ARG A 54 -10.53 0.35 -1.29
CA ARG A 54 -9.56 1.11 -0.48
C ARG A 54 -8.79 2.17 -1.28
N LEU A 55 -8.37 1.83 -2.50
CA LEU A 55 -7.74 2.79 -3.40
C LEU A 55 -8.70 3.93 -3.76
N GLU A 56 -9.94 3.60 -4.15
CA GLU A 56 -10.96 4.58 -4.49
C GLU A 56 -11.27 5.52 -3.32
N ALA A 57 -11.48 4.96 -2.12
CA ALA A 57 -11.69 5.71 -0.91
C ALA A 57 -10.49 6.61 -0.55
N GLY A 58 -9.27 6.08 -0.65
CA GLY A 58 -8.05 6.82 -0.32
C GLY A 58 -7.85 8.02 -1.24
N MET A 59 -8.06 7.83 -2.55
CA MET A 59 -8.00 8.92 -3.53
C MET A 59 -9.10 9.96 -3.29
N ARG A 60 -10.32 9.52 -2.93
CA ARG A 60 -11.42 10.43 -2.59
C ARG A 60 -11.08 11.32 -1.39
N LEU A 61 -10.39 10.79 -0.39
CA LEU A 61 -10.01 11.52 0.83
C LEU A 61 -8.80 12.45 0.62
N LEU A 62 -7.91 12.14 -0.31
CA LEU A 62 -6.73 12.97 -0.58
C LEU A 62 -7.02 14.22 -1.42
N HIS A 63 -8.15 14.25 -2.14
CA HIS A 63 -8.59 15.37 -2.97
C HIS A 63 -7.57 15.83 -4.05
N ALA A 64 -6.50 15.07 -4.29
CA ALA A 64 -5.44 15.37 -5.23
C ALA A 64 -4.81 14.07 -5.79
N PRO A 65 -4.31 14.08 -7.03
CA PRO A 65 -3.53 12.96 -7.55
C PRO A 65 -2.22 12.81 -6.77
N VAL A 66 -1.74 11.57 -6.67
CA VAL A 66 -0.46 11.24 -6.04
C VAL A 66 0.53 10.72 -7.08
N ASP A 67 1.83 10.83 -6.81
CA ASP A 67 2.87 10.31 -7.69
C ASP A 67 3.00 8.77 -7.58
N LEU A 68 2.70 8.23 -6.40
CA LEU A 68 2.95 6.83 -6.04
C LEU A 68 1.76 6.18 -5.30
N LEU A 69 1.41 4.96 -5.68
CA LEU A 69 0.54 4.07 -4.93
C LEU A 69 1.38 2.95 -4.33
N VAL A 70 1.31 2.78 -3.02
CA VAL A 70 1.87 1.61 -2.33
C VAL A 70 0.71 0.81 -1.78
N VAL A 71 0.55 -0.43 -2.25
CA VAL A 71 -0.60 -1.27 -1.88
C VAL A 71 -0.10 -2.51 -1.16
N HIS A 72 -0.28 -2.54 0.14
CA HIS A 72 -0.08 -3.73 0.96
C HIS A 72 -1.26 -4.69 0.81
N ARG A 73 -0.98 -5.93 0.41
CA ARG A 73 -1.99 -6.99 0.30
C ARG A 73 -1.34 -8.32 0.69
N ASP A 74 -1.84 -8.93 1.76
CA ASP A 74 -1.40 -10.27 2.16
C ASP A 74 -1.55 -11.27 1.02
N SER A 75 -0.56 -12.14 0.83
CA SER A 75 -0.62 -13.21 -0.17
C SER A 75 -1.71 -14.25 0.14
N ASP A 76 -2.12 -14.36 1.40
CA ASP A 76 -3.10 -15.32 1.93
C ASP A 76 -2.97 -16.73 1.28
N ASN A 77 -4.09 -17.43 1.05
CA ASN A 77 -4.06 -18.72 0.36
C ASN A 77 -4.04 -18.55 -1.17
N ALA A 78 -4.23 -17.33 -1.69
CA ALA A 78 -4.25 -17.06 -3.13
C ALA A 78 -2.85 -16.96 -3.75
N GLY A 79 -1.83 -16.70 -2.92
CA GLY A 79 -0.44 -16.58 -3.35
C GLY A 79 -0.09 -15.22 -3.95
N TYR A 80 1.22 -15.00 -4.11
CA TYR A 80 1.79 -13.73 -4.58
C TYR A 80 1.26 -13.30 -5.95
N ASP A 81 1.27 -14.17 -6.96
CA ASP A 81 0.91 -13.80 -8.34
C ASP A 81 -0.57 -13.40 -8.47
N THR A 82 -1.45 -14.10 -7.75
CA THR A 82 -2.88 -13.79 -7.72
C THR A 82 -3.12 -12.41 -7.11
N ARG A 83 -2.46 -12.10 -5.98
CA ARG A 83 -2.61 -10.81 -5.30
C ARG A 83 -1.95 -9.68 -6.06
N ARG A 84 -0.83 -9.94 -6.74
CA ARG A 84 -0.21 -8.97 -7.65
C ARG A 84 -1.18 -8.61 -8.77
N THR A 85 -1.79 -9.62 -9.38
CA THR A 85 -2.78 -9.42 -10.44
C THR A 85 -4.00 -8.66 -9.94
N GLU A 86 -4.49 -8.95 -8.74
CA GLU A 86 -5.57 -8.19 -8.08
C GLU A 86 -5.22 -6.71 -7.96
N VAL A 87 -4.05 -6.38 -7.38
CA VAL A 87 -3.61 -5.01 -7.17
C VAL A 87 -3.47 -4.25 -8.49
N GLU A 88 -2.85 -4.87 -9.49
CA GLU A 88 -2.69 -4.27 -10.82
C GLU A 88 -4.03 -4.05 -11.53
N LYS A 89 -4.97 -5.01 -11.43
CA LYS A 89 -6.32 -4.87 -12.03
C LYS A 89 -7.14 -3.79 -11.34
N ALA A 90 -7.12 -3.75 -10.01
CA ALA A 90 -7.81 -2.73 -9.24
C ALA A 90 -7.32 -1.32 -9.61
N THR A 91 -6.00 -1.12 -9.63
CA THR A 91 -5.39 0.16 -10.00
C THR A 91 -5.75 0.57 -11.44
N ARG A 92 -5.65 -0.35 -12.40
CA ARG A 92 -6.04 -0.10 -13.80
C ARG A 92 -7.52 0.23 -13.95
N SER A 93 -8.40 -0.45 -13.22
CA SER A 93 -9.85 -0.23 -13.29
C SER A 93 -10.29 1.15 -12.82
N LEU A 94 -9.48 1.80 -11.99
CA LEU A 94 -9.71 3.15 -11.49
C LEU A 94 -9.12 4.25 -12.40
N GLY A 95 -8.43 3.87 -13.49
CA GLY A 95 -7.83 4.82 -14.43
C GLY A 95 -6.70 5.66 -13.82
N VAL A 96 -6.01 5.14 -12.80
CA VAL A 96 -4.96 5.87 -12.08
C VAL A 96 -3.62 5.76 -12.82
N PHE A 97 -2.93 6.89 -13.01
CA PHE A 97 -1.66 6.98 -13.74
C PHE A 97 -0.42 7.07 -12.83
N SER A 98 -0.61 7.02 -11.51
CA SER A 98 0.48 6.99 -10.53
C SER A 98 1.34 5.74 -10.68
N SER A 99 2.61 5.83 -10.30
CA SER A 99 3.47 4.65 -10.20
C SER A 99 2.92 3.70 -9.13
N LEU A 100 2.96 2.38 -9.39
CA LEU A 100 2.38 1.37 -8.50
C LEU A 100 3.47 0.48 -7.92
N VAL A 101 3.47 0.34 -6.59
CA VAL A 101 4.31 -0.59 -5.83
C VAL A 101 3.42 -1.55 -5.06
N PRO A 102 3.18 -2.78 -5.57
CA PRO A 102 2.52 -3.83 -4.80
C PRO A 102 3.47 -4.32 -3.70
N ALA A 103 3.06 -4.20 -2.44
CA ALA A 103 3.76 -4.72 -1.28
C ALA A 103 3.05 -6.00 -0.81
N ILE A 104 3.44 -7.14 -1.39
CA ILE A 104 2.78 -8.42 -1.15
C ILE A 104 3.79 -9.35 -0.49
N PRO A 105 3.62 -9.69 0.80
CA PRO A 105 4.52 -10.61 1.46
C PRO A 105 4.39 -12.00 0.80
N VAL A 106 5.50 -12.59 0.40
CA VAL A 106 5.52 -14.02 0.04
C VAL A 106 5.40 -14.79 1.34
N ARG A 107 4.41 -15.69 1.45
CA ARG A 107 4.36 -16.60 2.60
C ARG A 107 5.66 -17.42 2.64
N MET A 108 6.50 -17.11 3.62
CA MET A 108 7.52 -18.04 4.09
C MET A 108 6.75 -19.18 4.77
N THR A 109 7.03 -20.43 4.39
CA THR A 109 6.33 -21.59 4.93
C THR A 109 6.52 -21.74 6.44
N GLU A 110 7.50 -21.05 7.04
CA GLU A 110 7.65 -20.93 8.48
C GLU A 110 8.30 -19.57 8.81
N ALA A 111 7.55 -18.67 9.45
CA ALA A 111 8.14 -17.58 10.22
C ALA A 111 8.00 -17.94 11.70
N TRP A 112 8.65 -19.04 12.11
CA TRP A 112 8.97 -19.19 13.52
C TRP A 112 9.93 -18.07 13.86
N LEU A 113 9.38 -17.07 14.53
CA LEU A 113 10.15 -16.12 15.30
C LEU A 113 10.96 -16.95 16.31
N LEU A 114 12.20 -17.30 15.97
CA LEU A 114 13.18 -17.82 16.93
C LEU A 114 13.56 -16.66 17.85
N LEU A 115 12.66 -16.31 18.77
CA LEU A 115 13.02 -15.64 20.01
C LEU A 115 13.51 -16.73 20.98
N ASP A 116 14.76 -17.15 20.83
CA ASP A 116 15.52 -17.63 21.97
C ASP A 116 16.34 -16.42 22.46
N GLU A 117 15.81 -15.73 23.48
CA GLU A 117 16.60 -14.93 24.42
C GLU A 117 17.17 -15.83 25.52
#